data_AF-M1CVA1-F1
#
_entry.id   AF-M1CVA1-F1
#
_cell.length_a   1.000
_cell.length_b   1.000
_cell.length_c   1.000
_cell.angle_alpha   90.00
_cell.angle_beta   90.00
_cell.angle_gamma   90.00
#
_symmetry.space_group_name_H-M   'P 1'
#
loop_
_entity.id
_entity.type
_entity.pdbx_description
1 polymer ?
#
loop_
_entity_poly.entity_id
_entity_poly.type
_entity_poly.pdbx_seq_one_letter_code
_entity_poly.pdbx_strand_id
1 'polypeptide(L)'
;MYLGGGALVRGCVQEEIRFMINPELIAGMLFLPCMADNEAIEIVGTERFSSYTRHASSFRFNGDYVDKKDIDVLGRCKTRIVAIDALCCPGNSQYRLEGLLREINKAFCGFMDQCKCHQYQQLFKDDQTVNATGGRSIVNLLSLGHTSTSSQATVGTSGNQLARNHEGHKCQPLDNIQHEIGVVTGNWGCGAFGGDPQLKAMLQWIAASQAMRPFILYYTFGLEALQMLEQVTQWIVSHKWTAGELWNVLVEYSSQRLREETRVGFFNWLIPSLSSHDDILNDSYDDRTCSCC
;
A
#
# COMPACT_ATOMS: atom_id res chain seq x y z
N MET A 1 12.81 -7.46 2.49
CA MET A 1 12.52 -8.79 1.86
C MET A 1 12.92 -8.75 0.39
N TYR A 2 13.19 -9.91 -0.26
CA TYR A 2 13.44 -9.96 -1.70
C TYR A 2 12.13 -9.96 -2.49
N LEU A 3 12.08 -9.16 -3.55
CA LEU A 3 10.97 -9.16 -4.50
C LEU A 3 10.79 -10.54 -5.15
N GLY A 4 9.54 -10.95 -5.31
CA GLY A 4 9.15 -12.22 -5.94
C GLY A 4 9.15 -13.40 -4.99
N GLY A 5 9.61 -13.25 -3.74
CA GLY A 5 9.55 -14.28 -2.72
C GLY A 5 10.03 -15.66 -3.21
N GLY A 6 9.14 -16.65 -3.16
CA GLY A 6 9.40 -18.02 -3.61
C GLY A 6 9.00 -18.32 -5.07
N ALA A 7 8.82 -17.32 -5.94
CA ALA A 7 8.21 -17.47 -7.26
C ALA A 7 8.93 -18.47 -8.20
N LEU A 8 10.26 -18.59 -8.06
CA LEU A 8 11.07 -19.54 -8.83
C LEU A 8 11.35 -20.85 -8.07
N VAL A 9 10.70 -21.05 -6.92
CA VAL A 9 10.93 -22.21 -6.04
C VAL A 9 9.60 -22.91 -5.73
N ARG A 10 9.08 -22.78 -4.51
CA ARG A 10 7.86 -23.47 -4.05
C ARG A 10 6.77 -22.52 -3.55
N GLY A 11 6.98 -21.21 -3.67
CA GLY A 11 6.00 -20.22 -3.24
C GLY A 11 4.77 -20.26 -4.15
N CYS A 12 3.58 -20.14 -3.56
CA CYS A 12 2.31 -20.15 -4.29
C CYS A 12 1.23 -19.38 -3.51
N VAL A 13 1.62 -18.22 -2.97
CA VAL A 13 0.70 -17.28 -2.33
C VAL A 13 0.59 -16.02 -3.17
N GLN A 14 0.08 -14.92 -2.59
CA GLN A 14 -0.28 -13.71 -3.35
C GLN A 14 0.85 -13.20 -4.27
N GLU A 15 2.06 -13.07 -3.75
CA GLU A 15 3.20 -12.54 -4.50
C GLU A 15 3.59 -13.48 -5.64
N GLU A 16 3.77 -14.77 -5.37
CA GLU A 16 4.20 -15.70 -6.42
C GLU A 16 3.15 -15.90 -7.49
N ILE A 17 1.86 -15.97 -7.12
CA ILE A 17 0.76 -16.05 -8.09
C ILE A 17 0.78 -14.83 -9.01
N ARG A 18 1.04 -13.63 -8.46
CA ARG A 18 1.16 -12.41 -9.26
C ARG A 18 2.31 -12.51 -10.26
N PHE A 19 3.45 -13.05 -9.85
CA PHE A 19 4.62 -13.27 -10.72
C PHE A 19 4.33 -14.33 -11.80
N MET A 20 3.50 -15.34 -11.53
CA MET A 20 3.14 -16.35 -12.53
C MET A 20 2.17 -15.83 -13.59
N ILE A 21 1.24 -14.93 -13.23
CA ILE A 21 0.30 -14.35 -14.19
C ILE A 21 0.84 -13.09 -14.89
N ASN A 22 1.84 -12.44 -14.31
CA ASN A 22 2.59 -11.30 -14.84
C ASN A 22 4.11 -11.62 -14.86
N PRO A 23 4.59 -12.55 -15.72
CA PRO A 23 5.97 -13.06 -15.69
C PRO A 23 7.06 -12.01 -15.91
N GLU A 24 6.74 -10.85 -16.48
CA GLU A 24 7.66 -9.71 -16.61
C GLU A 24 8.19 -9.23 -15.24
N LEU A 25 7.43 -9.47 -14.16
CA LEU A 25 7.87 -9.19 -12.79
C LEU A 25 9.12 -9.97 -12.39
N ILE A 26 9.34 -11.17 -12.96
CA ILE A 26 10.49 -12.02 -12.66
C ILE A 26 11.81 -11.32 -13.05
N ALA A 27 11.80 -10.48 -14.09
CA ALA A 27 12.98 -9.72 -14.49
C ALA A 27 13.50 -8.83 -13.35
N GLY A 28 12.61 -8.29 -12.52
CA GLY A 28 12.99 -7.50 -11.34
C GLY A 28 13.80 -8.29 -10.31
N MET A 29 13.61 -9.60 -10.22
CA MET A 29 14.38 -10.47 -9.29
C MET A 29 15.88 -10.55 -9.66
N LEU A 30 16.25 -10.21 -10.89
CA LEU A 30 17.64 -10.27 -11.36
C LEU A 30 18.51 -9.13 -10.80
N PHE A 31 17.93 -7.94 -10.64
CA PHE A 31 18.71 -6.72 -10.38
C PHE A 31 18.20 -5.86 -9.23
N LEU A 32 17.02 -6.15 -8.66
CA LEU A 32 16.51 -5.40 -7.51
C LEU A 32 17.03 -6.02 -6.19
N PRO A 33 17.69 -5.23 -5.33
CA PRO A 33 18.20 -5.72 -4.06
C PRO A 33 17.05 -6.00 -3.07
N CYS A 34 17.39 -6.61 -1.93
CA CYS A 34 16.47 -6.75 -0.81
C CYS A 34 16.02 -5.36 -0.33
N MET A 35 14.70 -5.13 -0.23
CA MET A 35 14.16 -3.87 0.27
C MET A 35 14.52 -3.66 1.74
N ALA A 36 15.07 -2.47 2.06
CA ALA A 36 15.18 -1.94 3.41
C ALA A 36 13.81 -1.48 3.95
N ASP A 37 13.70 -1.20 5.25
CA ASP A 37 12.43 -0.83 5.90
C ASP A 37 11.78 0.45 5.34
N ASN A 38 12.55 1.32 4.70
CA ASN A 38 12.11 2.58 4.10
C ASN A 38 12.05 2.55 2.56
N GLU A 39 12.09 1.36 1.95
CA GLU A 39 12.06 1.19 0.50
C GLU A 39 10.80 0.46 0.04
N ALA A 40 10.31 0.82 -1.15
CA ALA A 40 9.25 0.09 -1.85
C ALA A 40 9.61 0.05 -3.33
N ILE A 41 9.17 -0.99 -4.04
CA ILE A 41 9.45 -1.16 -5.46
C ILE A 41 8.16 -0.90 -6.23
N GLU A 42 8.19 0.10 -7.11
CA GLU A 42 7.10 0.38 -8.04
C GLU A 42 7.42 -0.19 -9.43
N ILE A 43 6.46 -0.93 -9.99
CA ILE A 43 6.55 -1.54 -11.32
C ILE A 43 5.35 -1.09 -12.13
N VAL A 44 5.63 -0.45 -13.28
CA VAL A 44 4.60 0.10 -14.18
C VAL A 44 4.73 -0.56 -15.54
N GLY A 45 3.61 -1.01 -16.10
CA GLY A 45 3.56 -1.51 -17.46
C GLY A 45 3.37 -3.01 -17.61
N THR A 46 3.30 -3.77 -16.52
CA THR A 46 3.27 -5.23 -16.62
C THR A 46 1.96 -5.72 -17.24
N GLU A 47 2.08 -6.61 -18.21
CA GLU A 47 0.96 -7.30 -18.85
C GLU A 47 0.61 -8.59 -18.11
N ARG A 48 -0.69 -8.90 -18.00
CA ARG A 48 -1.16 -10.20 -17.52
C ARG A 48 -1.35 -11.16 -18.68
N PHE A 49 -0.77 -12.35 -18.58
CA PHE A 49 -0.81 -13.37 -19.64
C PHE A 49 -1.70 -14.57 -19.30
N SER A 50 -1.96 -14.82 -18.02
CA SER A 50 -2.60 -16.06 -17.58
C SER A 50 -3.83 -15.83 -16.71
N SER A 51 -4.89 -16.60 -16.99
CA SER A 51 -6.04 -16.79 -16.10
C SER A 51 -5.70 -17.86 -15.07
N TYR A 52 -6.26 -17.77 -13.87
CA TYR A 52 -6.03 -18.76 -12.81
C TYR A 52 -7.26 -18.96 -11.95
N THR A 53 -7.28 -20.08 -11.24
CA THR A 53 -8.26 -20.36 -10.18
C THR A 53 -7.55 -20.74 -8.89
N ARG A 54 -8.21 -20.42 -7.77
CA ARG A 54 -7.80 -20.77 -6.41
C ARG A 54 -6.37 -20.28 -6.07
N HIS A 55 -5.77 -20.82 -5.01
CA HIS A 55 -4.45 -20.43 -4.49
C HIS A 55 -3.75 -21.60 -3.78
N ALA A 56 -2.47 -21.42 -3.43
CA ALA A 56 -1.65 -22.41 -2.72
C ALA A 56 -1.69 -23.80 -3.37
N SER A 57 -1.94 -24.87 -2.61
CA SER A 57 -1.99 -26.25 -3.11
C SER A 57 -3.08 -26.50 -4.15
N SER A 58 -4.06 -25.59 -4.26
CA SER A 58 -5.18 -25.71 -5.19
C SER A 58 -5.06 -24.77 -6.40
N PHE A 59 -4.00 -23.96 -6.46
CA PHE A 59 -3.73 -23.04 -7.56
C PHE A 59 -3.63 -23.79 -8.89
N ARG A 60 -4.36 -23.30 -9.89
CA ARG A 60 -4.35 -23.88 -11.23
C ARG A 60 -4.39 -22.79 -12.29
N PHE A 61 -3.58 -22.96 -13.32
CA PHE A 61 -3.73 -22.25 -14.58
C PHE A 61 -5.12 -22.53 -15.16
N ASN A 62 -5.77 -21.49 -15.68
CA ASN A 62 -7.14 -21.53 -16.19
C ASN A 62 -7.25 -20.97 -17.61
N GLY A 63 -6.20 -21.15 -18.43
CA GLY A 63 -6.15 -20.67 -19.80
C GLY A 63 -5.48 -19.29 -19.92
N ASP A 64 -5.25 -18.91 -21.17
CA ASP A 64 -4.62 -17.64 -21.51
C ASP A 64 -5.50 -16.46 -21.08
N TYR A 65 -4.87 -15.32 -20.85
CA TYR A 65 -5.54 -14.05 -20.57
C TYR A 65 -5.07 -13.01 -21.59
N VAL A 66 -6.03 -12.40 -22.27
CA VAL A 66 -5.77 -11.26 -23.15
C VAL A 66 -5.97 -9.99 -22.34
N ASP A 67 -4.88 -9.29 -22.03
CA ASP A 67 -4.94 -8.04 -21.28
C ASP A 67 -5.53 -6.93 -22.14
N LYS A 68 -6.76 -6.52 -21.83
CA LYS A 68 -7.48 -5.45 -22.55
C LYS A 68 -7.28 -4.07 -21.92
N LYS A 69 -6.32 -3.93 -21.01
CA LYS A 69 -6.04 -2.63 -20.40
C LYS A 69 -5.51 -1.65 -21.43
N ASP A 70 -5.86 -0.39 -21.24
CA ASP A 70 -5.29 0.71 -22.01
C ASP A 70 -3.76 0.74 -21.88
N ILE A 71 -3.17 1.37 -22.89
CA ILE A 71 -1.74 1.71 -22.93
C ILE A 71 -1.56 3.19 -22.56
N ASP A 72 -0.47 3.53 -21.88
CA ASP A 72 -0.09 4.90 -21.57
C ASP A 72 0.71 5.57 -22.72
N VAL A 73 1.08 6.83 -22.53
CA VAL A 73 1.83 7.61 -23.54
C VAL A 73 3.24 7.05 -23.85
N LEU A 74 3.76 6.16 -23.00
CA LEU A 74 5.05 5.50 -23.16
C LEU A 74 4.93 4.09 -23.74
N GLY A 75 3.73 3.68 -24.17
CA GLY A 75 3.53 2.35 -24.74
C GLY A 75 3.41 1.24 -23.69
N ARG A 76 3.20 1.57 -22.41
CA ARG A 76 3.11 0.60 -21.31
C ARG A 76 1.65 0.31 -20.96
N CYS A 77 1.33 -0.92 -20.59
CA CYS A 77 0.02 -1.24 -20.00
C CYS A 77 -0.25 -0.35 -18.79
N LYS A 78 -1.47 0.19 -18.64
CA LYS A 78 -1.90 0.96 -17.46
C LYS A 78 -2.12 0.05 -16.24
N THR A 79 -1.07 -0.68 -15.88
CA THR A 79 -0.93 -1.48 -14.67
C THR A 79 0.19 -0.87 -13.84
N ARG A 80 -0.09 -0.56 -12.57
CA ARG A 80 0.90 -0.14 -11.58
C ARG A 80 0.83 -1.08 -10.39
N ILE A 81 1.95 -1.67 -10.03
CA ILE A 81 2.09 -2.59 -8.90
C ILE A 81 3.16 -2.01 -7.99
N VAL A 82 2.87 -1.95 -6.69
CA VAL A 82 3.84 -1.58 -5.68
C VAL A 82 4.09 -2.78 -4.78
N ALA A 83 5.33 -3.22 -4.68
CA ALA A 83 5.76 -4.25 -3.76
C ALA A 83 6.24 -3.61 -2.45
N ILE A 84 5.63 -4.06 -1.34
CA ILE A 84 5.97 -3.71 0.03
C ILE A 84 6.02 -4.97 0.88
N ASP A 85 7.03 -5.11 1.74
CA ASP A 85 7.22 -6.30 2.55
C ASP A 85 6.80 -6.08 4.00
N ALA A 86 5.92 -6.93 4.52
CA ALA A 86 5.52 -6.95 5.93
C ALA A 86 6.55 -7.67 6.81
N LEU A 87 6.51 -7.45 8.12
CA LEU A 87 7.31 -8.24 9.07
C LEU A 87 6.87 -9.70 9.02
N CYS A 88 7.85 -10.62 9.01
CA CYS A 88 7.59 -12.04 8.96
C CYS A 88 7.44 -12.59 10.38
N CYS A 89 6.31 -13.26 10.66
CA CYS A 89 6.00 -13.90 11.94
C CYS A 89 6.21 -12.99 13.15
N PRO A 90 5.63 -11.78 13.19
CA PRO A 90 5.97 -10.80 14.23
C PRO A 90 5.44 -11.20 15.61
N GLY A 91 4.46 -12.11 15.72
CA GLY A 91 3.88 -12.51 17.00
C GLY A 91 3.40 -11.29 17.79
N ASN A 92 3.69 -11.21 19.09
CA ASN A 92 3.32 -10.03 19.90
C ASN A 92 4.15 -8.78 19.59
N SER A 93 5.27 -8.89 18.85
CA SER A 93 6.11 -7.72 18.54
C SER A 93 5.43 -6.73 17.58
N GLN A 94 4.41 -7.16 16.83
CA GLN A 94 3.62 -6.28 15.96
C GLN A 94 2.89 -5.17 16.71
N TYR A 95 2.57 -5.39 18.00
CA TYR A 95 1.91 -4.41 18.86
C TYR A 95 2.90 -3.46 19.54
N ARG A 96 4.22 -3.69 19.41
CA ARG A 96 5.22 -2.73 19.90
C ARG A 96 5.24 -1.51 19.01
N LEU A 97 5.54 -0.35 19.59
CA LEU A 97 5.58 0.91 18.87
C LEU A 97 6.51 0.84 17.64
N GLU A 98 7.65 0.16 17.76
CA GLU A 98 8.59 -0.05 16.66
C GLU A 98 7.96 -0.90 15.54
N GLY A 99 7.19 -1.92 15.89
CA GLY A 99 6.45 -2.75 14.94
C GLY A 99 5.37 -1.96 14.21
N LEU A 100 4.57 -1.19 14.95
CA LEU A 100 3.54 -0.30 14.37
C LEU A 100 4.17 0.71 13.40
N LEU A 101 5.24 1.40 13.85
CA LEU A 101 5.95 2.40 13.05
C LEU A 101 6.59 1.80 11.81
N ARG A 102 7.21 0.62 11.92
CA ARG A 102 7.82 -0.05 10.76
C ARG A 102 6.76 -0.36 9.71
N GLU A 103 5.64 -0.94 10.11
CA GLU A 103 4.59 -1.37 9.19
C GLU A 103 3.86 -0.21 8.52
N ILE A 104 3.53 0.84 9.30
CA ILE A 104 2.89 2.04 8.73
C ILE A 104 3.84 2.80 7.79
N ASN A 105 5.12 2.92 8.14
CA ASN A 105 6.10 3.63 7.31
C ASN A 105 6.40 2.87 6.01
N LYS A 106 6.45 1.53 6.06
CA LYS A 106 6.57 0.69 4.87
C LYS A 106 5.37 0.86 3.94
N ALA A 107 4.15 0.81 4.47
CA ALA A 107 2.95 1.04 3.69
C ALA A 107 2.93 2.45 3.09
N PHE A 108 3.27 3.47 3.90
CA PHE A 108 3.36 4.85 3.46
C PHE A 108 4.40 5.05 2.34
N CYS A 109 5.59 4.43 2.47
CA CYS A 109 6.62 4.44 1.43
C CYS A 109 6.08 3.91 0.09
N GLY A 110 5.33 2.81 0.11
CA GLY A 110 4.70 2.27 -1.10
C GLY A 110 3.51 3.09 -1.61
N PHE A 111 2.79 3.76 -0.72
CA PHE A 111 1.61 4.53 -1.09
C PHE A 111 1.94 5.97 -1.49
N MET A 112 3.12 6.48 -1.18
CA MET A 112 3.50 7.85 -1.50
C MET A 112 3.42 8.12 -3.01
N ASP A 113 2.69 9.17 -3.41
CA ASP A 113 2.67 9.64 -4.78
C ASP A 113 3.70 10.76 -4.95
N GLN A 114 4.75 10.50 -5.74
CA GLN A 114 5.81 11.46 -5.98
C GLN A 114 5.31 12.76 -6.63
N CYS A 115 4.23 12.69 -7.43
CA CYS A 115 3.65 13.88 -8.07
C CYS A 115 2.99 14.82 -7.03
N LYS A 116 2.55 14.28 -5.89
CA LYS A 116 1.98 15.04 -4.76
C LYS A 116 3.02 15.43 -3.71
N CYS A 117 4.28 15.04 -3.86
CA CYS A 117 5.37 15.35 -2.93
C CYS A 117 5.57 16.87 -2.74
N HIS A 118 5.29 17.68 -3.77
CA HIS A 118 5.36 19.13 -3.67
C HIS A 118 4.38 19.74 -2.65
N GLN A 119 3.23 19.10 -2.40
CA GLN A 119 2.28 19.58 -1.38
C GLN A 119 2.83 19.38 0.03
N TYR A 120 3.56 18.29 0.26
CA TYR A 120 4.29 18.04 1.50
C TYR A 120 5.41 19.06 1.76
N GLN A 121 6.13 19.46 0.73
CA GLN A 121 7.19 20.47 0.84
C GLN A 121 6.67 21.85 1.26
N GLN A 122 5.41 22.18 0.97
CA GLN A 122 4.80 23.46 1.39
C GLN A 122 4.34 23.40 2.85
N LEU A 123 3.75 22.28 3.29
CA LEU A 123 3.32 22.08 4.69
C LEU A 123 4.47 22.24 5.70
N PHE A 124 5.68 21.78 5.38
CA PHE A 124 6.85 21.91 6.25
C PHE A 124 7.59 23.26 6.15
N LYS A 125 7.23 24.13 5.20
CA LYS A 125 7.75 25.51 5.15
C LYS A 125 7.00 26.42 6.12
N ASP A 126 5.72 26.16 6.34
CA ASP A 126 4.90 26.96 7.25
C ASP A 126 5.18 26.67 8.74
N ASP A 127 5.82 25.52 9.05
CA ASP A 127 6.19 25.14 10.43
C ASP A 127 7.58 25.68 10.86
N GLN A 128 8.39 26.20 9.92
CA GLN A 128 9.74 26.71 10.20
C GLN A 128 9.79 28.17 10.67
N THR A 129 8.67 28.87 10.82
CA THR A 129 8.65 30.21 11.43
C THR A 129 8.83 30.21 12.95
N VAL A 130 8.94 29.05 13.62
CA VAL A 130 9.22 28.98 15.05
C VAL A 130 10.37 27.99 15.34
N ASN A 131 11.51 28.56 15.74
CA ASN A 131 12.65 27.95 16.43
C ASN A 131 13.66 27.12 15.60
N ALA A 132 14.55 27.85 14.94
CA ALA A 132 15.84 27.34 14.50
C ALA A 132 16.78 27.09 15.71
N THR A 133 16.96 25.82 16.09
CA THR A 133 18.22 25.35 16.69
C THR A 133 18.44 23.87 16.42
N GLY A 134 19.45 23.56 15.59
CA GLY A 134 20.32 22.39 15.80
C GLY A 134 19.84 21.01 15.37
N GLY A 135 19.10 20.87 14.24
CA GLY A 135 18.80 19.57 13.64
C GLY A 135 19.10 19.56 12.14
N ARG A 136 19.81 18.54 11.65
CA ARG A 136 20.09 18.34 10.21
C ARG A 136 18.76 18.28 9.45
N SER A 137 18.51 19.27 8.59
CA SER A 137 17.22 19.48 7.91
C SER A 137 16.78 18.26 7.09
N ILE A 138 15.62 17.69 7.45
CA ILE A 138 14.92 16.63 6.69
C ILE A 138 14.67 17.05 5.23
N VAL A 139 14.56 18.36 4.97
CA VAL A 139 14.37 18.92 3.62
C VAL A 139 15.54 18.54 2.70
N ASN A 140 16.76 18.41 3.22
CA ASN A 140 17.91 17.98 2.42
C ASN A 140 17.88 16.47 2.12
N LEU A 141 17.29 15.63 2.96
CA LEU A 141 17.20 14.18 2.68
C LEU A 141 16.27 13.90 1.50
N LEU A 142 15.17 14.63 1.39
CA LEU A 142 14.21 14.48 0.28
C LEU A 142 14.76 15.01 -1.05
N SER A 143 15.70 15.97 -1.01
CA SER A 143 16.35 16.49 -2.22
C SER A 143 17.48 15.57 -2.74
N LEU A 144 18.09 14.73 -1.88
CA LEU A 144 19.22 13.87 -2.26
C LEU A 144 18.79 12.52 -2.89
N GLY A 145 17.50 12.19 -2.92
CA GLY A 145 17.00 10.93 -3.51
C GLY A 145 17.10 10.83 -5.04
N HIS A 146 17.52 11.89 -5.72
CA HIS A 146 17.78 11.88 -7.16
C HIS A 146 19.27 11.61 -7.46
N THR A 147 19.73 10.40 -7.19
CA THR A 147 20.90 9.85 -7.91
C THR A 147 20.41 8.81 -8.91
N SER A 148 19.98 9.31 -10.08
CA SER A 148 20.03 8.51 -11.29
C SER A 148 21.50 8.18 -11.56
N THR A 149 21.89 6.92 -11.35
CA THR A 149 23.23 6.44 -11.68
C THR A 149 23.41 6.41 -13.19
N SER A 150 23.81 7.53 -13.77
CA SER A 150 24.61 7.55 -15.00
C SER A 150 25.57 8.73 -14.97
N SER A 151 26.76 8.52 -14.44
CA SER A 151 27.89 9.41 -14.66
C SER A 151 29.07 8.54 -15.09
N GLN A 152 29.23 8.38 -16.41
CA GLN A 152 30.50 7.95 -16.99
C GLN A 152 31.37 9.21 -17.12
N ALA A 153 32.53 9.18 -16.47
CA ALA A 153 33.52 10.25 -16.56
C ALA A 153 34.22 10.24 -17.93
N THR A 154 34.45 11.46 -18.39
CA THR A 154 35.01 11.93 -19.67
C THR A 154 36.46 11.52 -19.95
N VAL A 155 36.78 11.34 -21.24
CA VAL A 155 38.00 11.87 -21.87
C VAL A 155 37.60 12.45 -23.24
N GLY A 156 37.89 13.73 -23.46
CA GLY A 156 37.36 14.52 -24.58
C GLY A 156 38.19 14.52 -25.85
N THR A 157 37.68 15.19 -26.88
CA THR A 157 38.42 16.14 -27.76
C THR A 157 37.41 16.94 -28.61
N SER A 158 37.49 18.27 -28.50
CA SER A 158 37.26 19.35 -29.48
C SER A 158 36.30 19.19 -30.68
N GLY A 159 35.41 20.18 -30.84
CA GLY A 159 35.19 20.80 -32.15
C GLY A 159 33.76 20.86 -32.69
N ASN A 160 33.26 22.09 -32.78
CA ASN A 160 32.25 22.63 -33.71
C ASN A 160 30.75 22.57 -33.37
N GLN A 161 30.25 23.80 -33.23
CA GLN A 161 28.87 24.24 -33.27
C GLN A 161 28.13 23.71 -34.49
N LEU A 162 26.90 23.23 -34.29
CA LEU A 162 25.83 23.26 -35.29
C LEU A 162 24.50 23.41 -34.55
N ALA A 163 24.00 24.64 -34.53
CA ALA A 163 22.65 24.96 -34.12
C ALA A 163 21.67 24.27 -35.07
N ARG A 164 20.81 23.38 -34.56
CA ARG A 164 19.57 23.00 -35.21
C ARG A 164 18.40 23.41 -34.34
N ASN A 165 17.67 24.38 -34.87
CA ASN A 165 16.35 24.78 -34.42
C ASN A 165 15.41 23.58 -34.58
N HIS A 166 14.90 23.04 -33.48
CA HIS A 166 13.66 22.26 -33.50
C HIS A 166 12.68 22.92 -32.55
N GLU A 167 11.62 23.40 -33.18
CA GLU A 167 10.49 24.09 -32.59
C GLU A 167 9.93 23.27 -31.42
N GLY A 168 9.72 23.95 -30.30
CA GLY A 168 9.14 23.37 -29.11
C GLY A 168 7.71 22.92 -29.38
N HIS A 169 7.54 21.61 -29.58
CA HIS A 169 6.27 20.97 -29.26
C HIS A 169 6.07 21.11 -27.74
N LYS A 170 5.28 22.13 -27.36
CA LYS A 170 4.66 22.19 -26.03
C LYS A 170 3.79 20.93 -25.88
N CYS A 171 4.34 19.90 -25.23
CA CYS A 171 3.51 18.86 -24.63
C CYS A 171 2.56 19.56 -23.67
N GLN A 172 1.26 19.48 -23.97
CA GLN A 172 0.23 19.94 -23.04
C GLN A 172 0.31 19.11 -21.75
N PRO A 173 0.01 19.70 -20.57
CA PRO A 173 0.10 18.98 -19.31
C PRO A 173 -0.91 17.84 -19.29
N LEU A 174 -0.45 16.65 -18.94
CA LEU A 174 -1.23 15.43 -18.77
C LEU A 174 -2.01 15.48 -17.43
N ASP A 175 -2.67 16.60 -17.12
CA ASP A 175 -2.97 16.99 -15.73
C ASP A 175 -4.32 16.51 -15.17
N ASN A 176 -5.20 15.89 -15.96
CA ASN A 176 -6.55 15.55 -15.46
C ASN A 176 -6.77 14.11 -14.98
N ILE A 177 -5.82 13.17 -15.17
CA ILE A 177 -6.03 11.75 -14.79
C ILE A 177 -5.30 11.38 -13.48
N GLN A 178 -4.25 12.12 -13.09
CA GLN A 178 -3.47 11.79 -11.89
C GLN A 178 -4.22 12.04 -10.56
N HIS A 179 -5.33 12.78 -10.59
CA HIS A 179 -6.05 13.15 -9.37
C HIS A 179 -6.88 12.02 -8.72
N GLU A 180 -7.06 10.87 -9.38
CA GLU A 180 -7.96 9.79 -8.91
C GLU A 180 -7.27 8.44 -8.60
N ILE A 181 -5.93 8.39 -8.51
CA ILE A 181 -5.24 7.10 -8.26
C ILE A 181 -5.26 6.74 -6.77
N GLY A 182 -6.22 5.91 -6.37
CA GLY A 182 -6.31 5.28 -5.04
C GLY A 182 -5.41 4.06 -4.87
N VAL A 183 -5.53 3.41 -3.70
CA VAL A 183 -4.79 2.18 -3.34
C VAL A 183 -5.72 0.98 -3.41
N VAL A 184 -5.30 -0.10 -4.07
CA VAL A 184 -6.01 -1.38 -4.05
C VAL A 184 -5.17 -2.41 -3.31
N THR A 185 -5.66 -2.94 -2.20
CA THR A 185 -4.91 -3.82 -1.30
C THR A 185 -5.80 -4.87 -0.62
N GLY A 186 -5.26 -5.59 0.37
CA GLY A 186 -5.98 -6.54 1.21
C GLY A 186 -5.18 -6.91 2.45
N ASN A 187 -5.25 -8.18 2.85
CA ASN A 187 -4.68 -8.74 4.08
C ASN A 187 -3.14 -8.86 4.06
N TRP A 188 -2.46 -7.73 3.84
CA TRP A 188 -1.01 -7.61 3.69
C TRP A 188 -0.25 -8.12 4.92
N GLY A 189 0.51 -9.21 4.75
CA GLY A 189 1.29 -9.82 5.82
C GLY A 189 0.49 -10.66 6.83
N CYS A 190 -0.81 -10.91 6.60
CA CYS A 190 -1.66 -11.62 7.56
C CYS A 190 -1.75 -13.13 7.33
N GLY A 191 -1.33 -13.61 6.15
CA GLY A 191 -1.31 -15.03 5.80
C GLY A 191 -0.06 -15.73 6.32
N ALA A 192 0.84 -16.11 5.42
CA ALA A 192 2.09 -16.82 5.77
C ALA A 192 2.97 -16.10 6.80
N PHE A 193 2.83 -14.78 6.94
CA PHE A 193 3.60 -13.98 7.90
C PHE A 193 2.88 -13.76 9.23
N GLY A 194 1.61 -14.14 9.38
CA GLY A 194 0.93 -14.16 10.69
C GLY A 194 0.69 -12.79 11.35
N GLY A 195 0.60 -11.71 10.57
CA GLY A 195 0.17 -10.40 11.07
C GLY A 195 -1.33 -10.35 11.41
N ASP A 196 -1.69 -9.51 12.37
CA ASP A 196 -3.07 -9.23 12.77
C ASP A 196 -3.80 -8.45 11.65
N PRO A 197 -4.87 -9.00 11.07
CA PRO A 197 -5.58 -8.39 9.95
C PRO A 197 -6.30 -7.09 10.30
N GLN A 198 -6.85 -6.97 11.51
CA GLN A 198 -7.56 -5.74 11.92
C GLN A 198 -6.56 -4.60 12.10
N LEU A 199 -5.44 -4.88 12.77
CA LEU A 199 -4.35 -3.92 12.93
C LEU A 199 -3.78 -3.49 11.57
N LYS A 200 -3.48 -4.46 10.69
CA LYS A 200 -2.93 -4.20 9.36
C LYS A 200 -3.86 -3.40 8.45
N ALA A 201 -5.17 -3.64 8.52
CA ALA A 201 -6.15 -2.87 7.77
C ALA A 201 -6.14 -1.39 8.20
N MET A 202 -6.12 -1.12 9.50
CA MET A 202 -6.10 0.24 10.01
C MET A 202 -4.78 0.95 9.72
N LEU A 203 -3.62 0.28 9.87
CA LEU A 203 -2.31 0.87 9.54
C LEU A 203 -2.21 1.23 8.05
N GLN A 204 -2.71 0.36 7.15
CA GLN A 204 -2.76 0.68 5.72
C GLN A 204 -3.68 1.87 5.43
N TRP A 205 -4.81 1.98 6.13
CA TRP A 205 -5.74 3.10 5.95
C TRP A 205 -5.14 4.43 6.42
N ILE A 206 -4.44 4.45 7.56
CA ILE A 206 -3.70 5.63 8.03
C ILE A 206 -2.61 5.98 7.01
N ALA A 207 -1.81 5.01 6.56
CA ALA A 207 -0.74 5.23 5.59
C ALA A 207 -1.26 5.80 4.27
N ALA A 208 -2.38 5.29 3.74
CA ALA A 208 -3.00 5.80 2.51
C ALA A 208 -3.56 7.21 2.70
N SER A 209 -4.17 7.49 3.85
CA SER A 209 -4.70 8.81 4.20
C SER A 209 -3.58 9.85 4.27
N GLN A 210 -2.47 9.51 4.94
CA GLN A 210 -1.27 10.33 4.95
C GLN A 210 -0.73 10.50 3.52
N ALA A 211 -0.61 9.43 2.74
CA ALA A 211 -0.14 9.53 1.35
C ALA A 211 -1.08 10.31 0.40
N MET A 212 -2.14 10.94 0.89
CA MET A 212 -3.11 11.72 0.11
C MET A 212 -3.71 10.92 -1.04
N ARG A 213 -3.96 9.63 -0.77
CA ARG A 213 -4.65 8.74 -1.70
C ARG A 213 -6.16 8.99 -1.57
N PRO A 214 -6.87 9.23 -2.69
CA PRO A 214 -8.27 9.63 -2.65
C PRO A 214 -9.18 8.53 -2.08
N PHE A 215 -8.79 7.26 -2.22
CA PHE A 215 -9.49 6.12 -1.65
C PHE A 215 -8.54 4.95 -1.41
N ILE A 216 -8.98 4.01 -0.57
CA ILE A 216 -8.42 2.67 -0.42
C ILE A 216 -9.52 1.64 -0.69
N LEU A 217 -9.28 0.72 -1.62
CA LEU A 217 -10.14 -0.42 -1.90
C LEU A 217 -9.51 -1.66 -1.26
N TYR A 218 -10.16 -2.20 -0.24
CA TYR A 218 -9.62 -3.27 0.58
C TYR A 218 -10.36 -4.59 0.34
N TYR A 219 -9.64 -5.61 -0.14
CA TYR A 219 -10.17 -6.95 -0.33
C TYR A 219 -9.90 -7.82 0.90
N THR A 220 -10.95 -8.16 1.65
CA THR A 220 -10.86 -8.96 2.90
C THR A 220 -10.71 -10.46 2.64
N PHE A 221 -11.03 -10.93 1.44
CA PHE A 221 -11.10 -12.35 1.08
C PHE A 221 -12.00 -13.19 2.02
N GLY A 222 -13.06 -12.58 2.57
CA GLY A 222 -14.00 -13.27 3.45
C GLY A 222 -13.42 -13.65 4.81
N LEU A 223 -12.32 -13.02 5.23
CA LEU A 223 -11.71 -13.29 6.52
C LEU A 223 -12.62 -12.81 7.65
N GLU A 224 -13.07 -13.74 8.49
CA GLU A 224 -14.03 -13.50 9.59
C GLU A 224 -13.58 -12.37 10.53
N ALA A 225 -12.28 -12.32 10.84
CA ALA A 225 -11.70 -11.25 11.66
C ALA A 225 -11.94 -9.84 11.07
N LEU A 226 -12.27 -9.71 9.79
CA LEU A 226 -12.55 -8.44 9.12
C LEU A 226 -14.03 -8.21 8.80
N GLN A 227 -14.94 -9.03 9.32
CA GLN A 227 -16.38 -8.91 9.04
C GLN A 227 -16.96 -7.55 9.45
N MET A 228 -16.37 -6.90 10.46
CA MET A 228 -16.81 -5.60 10.97
C MET A 228 -16.07 -4.41 10.35
N LEU A 229 -15.21 -4.64 9.34
CA LEU A 229 -14.33 -3.59 8.80
C LEU A 229 -15.14 -2.39 8.25
N GLU A 230 -16.26 -2.66 7.57
CA GLU A 230 -17.11 -1.61 7.02
C GLU A 230 -17.79 -0.79 8.13
N GLN A 231 -18.39 -1.45 9.12
CA GLN A 231 -19.06 -0.80 10.24
C GLN A 231 -18.09 0.06 11.06
N VAL A 232 -16.89 -0.47 11.34
CA VAL A 232 -15.84 0.25 12.09
C VAL A 232 -15.35 1.47 11.30
N THR A 233 -15.08 1.33 10.00
CA THR A 233 -14.61 2.46 9.19
C THR A 233 -15.68 3.53 9.04
N GLN A 234 -16.96 3.16 8.85
CA GLN A 234 -18.08 4.10 8.84
C GLN A 234 -18.24 4.83 10.18
N TRP A 235 -18.08 4.12 11.30
CA TRP A 235 -18.12 4.71 12.64
C TRP A 235 -16.97 5.71 12.84
N ILE A 236 -15.75 5.37 12.46
CA ILE A 236 -14.58 6.27 12.57
C ILE A 236 -14.81 7.54 11.73
N VAL A 237 -15.32 7.39 10.50
CA VAL A 237 -15.64 8.52 9.61
C VAL A 237 -16.75 9.40 10.19
N SER A 238 -17.81 8.82 10.76
CA SER A 238 -18.91 9.58 11.34
C SER A 238 -18.49 10.39 12.56
N HIS A 239 -17.49 9.91 13.31
CA HIS A 239 -16.87 10.62 14.42
C HIS A 239 -15.79 11.61 13.99
N LYS A 240 -15.52 11.72 12.68
CA LYS A 240 -14.56 12.66 12.07
C LYS A 240 -13.14 12.51 12.59
N TRP A 241 -12.73 11.28 12.89
CA TRP A 241 -11.37 11.03 13.34
C TRP A 241 -10.35 11.35 12.26
N THR A 242 -9.28 12.01 12.68
CA THR A 242 -8.07 12.21 11.90
C THR A 242 -7.21 10.94 11.90
N ALA A 243 -6.28 10.88 10.94
CA ALA A 243 -5.24 9.84 10.91
C ALA A 243 -4.44 9.74 12.23
N GLY A 244 -4.19 10.89 12.89
CA GLY A 244 -3.48 10.95 14.17
C GLY A 244 -4.30 10.41 15.35
N GLU A 245 -5.61 10.67 15.38
CA GLU A 245 -6.49 10.12 16.42
C GLU A 245 -6.59 8.60 16.30
N LEU A 246 -6.78 8.07 15.09
CA LEU A 246 -6.79 6.62 14.88
C LEU A 246 -5.43 5.99 15.25
N TRP A 247 -4.32 6.64 14.91
CA TRP A 247 -2.99 6.20 15.34
C TRP A 247 -2.87 6.11 16.86
N ASN A 248 -3.27 7.15 17.59
CA ASN A 248 -3.19 7.17 19.06
C ASN A 248 -4.02 6.04 19.68
N VAL A 249 -5.21 5.79 19.13
CA VAL A 249 -6.10 4.71 19.58
C VAL A 249 -5.51 3.33 19.29
N LEU A 250 -4.86 3.13 18.13
CA LEU A 250 -4.13 1.89 17.83
C LEU A 250 -2.93 1.68 18.77
N VAL A 251 -2.20 2.75 19.10
CA VAL A 251 -1.07 2.68 20.05
C VAL A 251 -1.58 2.27 21.44
N GLU A 252 -2.68 2.86 21.91
CA GLU A 252 -3.30 2.49 23.18
C GLU A 252 -3.78 1.04 23.19
N TYR A 253 -4.53 0.62 22.17
CA TYR A 253 -4.95 -0.77 22.01
C TYR A 253 -3.75 -1.72 22.05
N SER A 254 -2.69 -1.39 21.31
CA SER A 254 -1.50 -2.23 21.21
C SER A 254 -0.74 -2.31 22.54
N SER A 255 -0.69 -1.22 23.30
CA SER A 255 -0.16 -1.20 24.67
C SER A 255 -0.97 -2.12 25.61
N GLN A 256 -2.29 -2.09 25.54
CA GLN A 256 -3.15 -2.98 26.33
C GLN A 256 -2.99 -4.45 25.91
N ARG A 257 -2.81 -4.72 24.61
CA ARG A 257 -2.51 -6.07 24.09
C ARG A 257 -1.19 -6.61 24.63
N LEU A 258 -0.15 -5.78 24.66
CA LEU A 258 1.16 -6.16 25.20
C LEU A 258 1.15 -6.40 26.71
N ARG A 259 0.32 -5.65 27.45
CA ARG A 259 0.11 -5.83 28.90
C ARG A 259 -0.87 -6.95 29.24
N GLU A 260 -1.42 -7.64 28.22
CA GLU A 260 -2.48 -8.64 28.35
C GLU A 260 -3.77 -8.14 29.02
N GLU A 261 -3.99 -6.82 29.05
CA GLU A 261 -5.20 -6.19 29.60
C GLU A 261 -6.42 -6.42 28.69
N THR A 262 -6.18 -6.68 27.39
CA THR A 262 -7.22 -7.06 26.44
C THR A 262 -6.79 -8.25 25.58
N ARG A 263 -7.72 -9.18 25.36
CA ARG A 263 -7.53 -10.34 24.47
C ARG A 263 -8.40 -10.31 23.22
N VAL A 264 -9.33 -9.35 23.14
CA VAL A 264 -10.23 -9.19 22.00
C VAL A 264 -9.55 -8.47 20.83
N GLY A 265 -10.07 -8.67 19.62
CA GLY A 265 -9.63 -7.96 18.43
C GLY A 265 -9.92 -6.46 18.54
N PHE A 266 -9.13 -5.64 17.82
CA PHE A 266 -9.24 -4.18 17.79
C PHE A 266 -10.67 -3.69 17.53
N PHE A 267 -11.41 -4.31 16.62
CA PHE A 267 -12.76 -3.86 16.26
C PHE A 267 -13.74 -3.97 17.44
N ASN A 268 -13.74 -5.10 18.14
CA ASN A 268 -14.56 -5.30 19.34
C ASN A 268 -14.07 -4.47 20.52
N TRP A 269 -12.76 -4.25 20.63
CA TRP A 269 -12.19 -3.37 21.66
C TRP A 269 -12.62 -1.92 21.45
N LEU A 270 -12.62 -1.46 20.19
CA LEU A 270 -12.97 -0.09 19.83
C LEU A 270 -14.47 0.18 20.00
N ILE A 271 -15.32 -0.76 19.54
CA ILE A 271 -16.77 -0.61 19.57
C ILE A 271 -17.42 -1.86 20.19
N PRO A 272 -17.40 -2.00 21.53
CA PRO A 272 -17.94 -3.19 22.19
C PRO A 272 -19.43 -3.44 21.90
N SER A 273 -20.21 -2.37 21.68
CA SER A 273 -21.65 -2.45 21.42
C SER A 273 -22.01 -3.07 20.06
N LEU A 274 -21.07 -3.15 19.11
CA LEU A 274 -21.34 -3.80 17.83
C LEU A 274 -21.27 -5.33 17.94
N SER A 275 -20.58 -5.88 18.93
CA SER A 275 -20.56 -7.33 19.17
C SER A 275 -21.84 -7.89 19.79
N SER A 276 -22.72 -7.04 20.34
CA SER A 276 -24.00 -7.45 20.94
C SER A 276 -25.19 -7.47 19.99
N HIS A 277 -25.03 -6.99 18.75
CA HIS A 277 -26.14 -6.93 17.79
C HIS A 277 -26.29 -8.19 16.91
N ASP A 278 -25.30 -9.09 16.90
CA ASP A 278 -25.41 -10.38 16.19
C ASP A 278 -26.25 -11.41 16.97
N ASP A 279 -26.47 -11.23 18.27
CA ASP A 279 -27.33 -12.11 19.08
C ASP A 279 -28.83 -11.78 18.98
N ILE A 280 -29.22 -10.65 18.36
CA ILE A 280 -30.62 -10.19 18.32
C ILE A 280 -31.31 -10.55 16.99
N LEU A 281 -30.57 -10.99 15.97
CA LEU A 281 -31.14 -11.37 14.65
C LEU A 281 -31.39 -12.87 14.46
N ASN A 282 -31.08 -13.71 15.46
CA ASN A 282 -31.39 -15.16 15.40
C ASN A 282 -32.73 -15.56 16.05
N ASP A 283 -33.47 -14.61 16.63
CA ASP A 283 -34.81 -14.84 17.19
C ASP A 283 -35.87 -14.00 16.45
N SER A 284 -36.04 -14.24 15.14
CA SER A 284 -37.34 -14.05 14.47
C SER A 284 -37.37 -14.73 13.10
N TYR A 285 -37.54 -16.05 13.13
CA TYR A 285 -38.34 -16.70 12.10
C TYR A 285 -39.82 -16.38 12.41
N ASP A 286 -40.42 -15.46 11.66
CA ASP A 286 -41.83 -15.62 11.30
C ASP A 286 -42.12 -15.03 9.92
N ASP A 287 -42.90 -15.80 9.17
CA ASP A 287 -43.38 -15.60 7.81
C ASP A 287 -43.94 -14.18 7.57
N ARG A 288 -43.53 -13.57 6.44
CA ARG A 288 -44.45 -13.08 5.39
C ARG A 288 -43.75 -12.36 4.22
N THR A 289 -43.97 -12.90 3.03
CA THR A 289 -44.07 -12.23 1.71
C THR A 289 -44.26 -10.70 1.73
N CYS A 290 -43.43 -9.93 0.98
CA CYS A 290 -43.86 -9.17 -0.20
C CYS A 290 -42.77 -8.32 -0.88
N SER A 291 -43.12 -7.88 -2.09
CA SER A 291 -42.39 -7.27 -3.20
C SER A 291 -41.82 -5.86 -3.03
N CYS A 292 -40.79 -5.58 -3.85
CA CYS A 292 -40.45 -4.36 -4.62
C CYS A 292 -40.92 -2.97 -4.13
N CYS A 293 -39.95 -2.05 -4.05
CA CYS A 293 -39.82 -0.86 -4.91
C CYS A 293 -38.33 -0.57 -5.11
#